data_AF-L7MRN7-F1
#
_entry.id   AF-L7MRN7-F1
#
_cell.length_a   1.000
_cell.length_b   1.000
_cell.length_c   1.000
_cell.angle_alpha   90.00
_cell.angle_beta   90.00
_cell.angle_gamma   90.00
#
_symmetry.space_group_name_H-M   'P 1'
#
loop_
_entity.id
_entity.type
_entity.pdbx_description
1 polymer ?
#
loop_
_entity_poly.entity_id
_entity_poly.type
_entity_poly.pdbx_seq_one_letter_code
_entity_poly.pdbx_strand_id
1 'polypeptide(L)'
;MEPSPFELPADTVQRIASELRCHPADERVALRLDEEDELRHFREHFYIPKMQDLPPIDLSLVNKDENAIYFMGNSLGLQPKMVKTYPEEELDKWAKMGGYGHEVGKRPWITGDETIVGLMNDIVGANEKEIGLMNGLTVNLHLLLLSFFKPTPKRYKILLEAKAFPSDHYAIESQLQLHGLPIEESMRIIKPREGEETLRIEDILEVIDKEGDSIAVILFSGLHFYTGQLFNIPAITKAGQAKDPLPKFSIENEEFAHLLLLSDVSSVFN
;
A
#
# COMPACT_ATOMS: atom_id res chain seq x y z
N MET A 1 15.43 33.85 6.79
CA MET A 1 14.50 33.56 5.69
C MET A 1 13.84 32.27 6.13
N GLU A 2 12.60 32.31 6.58
CA GLU A 2 11.88 31.06 6.88
C GLU A 2 11.76 30.26 5.57
N PRO A 3 12.11 28.97 5.56
CA PRO A 3 12.00 28.16 4.35
C PRO A 3 10.55 28.15 3.88
N SER A 4 10.37 28.33 2.56
CA SER A 4 9.09 28.10 1.89
C SER A 4 8.54 26.73 2.29
N PRO A 5 7.24 26.56 2.58
CA PRO A 5 6.67 25.27 3.02
C PRO A 5 6.82 24.13 2.00
N PHE A 6 7.35 24.39 0.81
CA PHE A 6 7.62 23.38 -0.22
C PHE A 6 8.96 23.65 -0.91
N GLU A 7 10.07 23.57 -0.17
CA GLU A 7 11.42 23.45 -0.74
C GLU A 7 11.57 22.05 -1.35
N LEU A 8 12.07 21.94 -2.60
CA LEU A 8 12.32 20.63 -3.20
C LEU A 8 13.48 19.94 -2.46
N PRO A 9 13.49 18.60 -2.34
CA PRO A 9 14.57 17.90 -1.64
C PRO A 9 15.98 18.23 -2.14
N ALA A 10 16.14 18.41 -3.46
CA ALA A 10 17.42 18.79 -4.05
C ALA A 10 17.89 20.18 -3.60
N ASP A 11 16.97 21.13 -3.46
CA ASP A 11 17.26 22.48 -2.97
C ASP A 11 17.61 22.46 -1.48
N THR A 12 16.87 21.67 -0.68
CA THR A 12 17.16 21.44 0.75
C THR A 12 18.59 20.93 0.95
N VAL A 13 19.01 19.92 0.18
CA VAL A 13 20.37 19.35 0.24
C VAL A 13 21.42 20.40 -0.13
N GLN A 14 21.19 21.21 -1.17
CA GLN A 14 22.12 22.28 -1.56
C GLN A 14 22.22 23.38 -0.50
N ARG A 15 21.10 23.75 0.12
CA ARG A 15 21.05 24.76 1.18
C ARG A 15 21.82 24.29 2.41
N ILE A 16 21.57 23.07 2.90
CA ILE A 16 22.28 22.49 4.05
C ILE A 16 23.79 22.39 3.76
N ALA A 17 24.18 21.94 2.58
CA ALA A 17 25.59 21.88 2.19
C ALA A 17 26.26 23.25 2.19
N SER A 18 25.55 24.28 1.74
CA SER A 18 26.02 25.68 1.78
C SER A 18 26.21 26.19 3.21
N GLU A 19 25.27 25.87 4.11
CA GLU A 19 25.36 26.20 5.54
C GLU A 19 26.56 25.52 6.22
N LEU A 20 26.81 24.25 5.89
CA LEU A 20 27.93 23.46 6.38
C LEU A 20 29.27 23.77 5.68
N ARG A 21 29.25 24.61 4.64
CA ARG A 21 30.41 24.94 3.78
C ARG A 21 31.09 23.67 3.23
N CYS A 22 30.27 22.74 2.72
CA CYS A 22 30.72 21.48 2.13
C CYS A 22 30.11 21.27 0.75
N HIS A 23 30.54 20.20 0.06
CA HIS A 23 29.90 19.77 -1.18
C HIS A 23 28.56 19.06 -0.86
N PRO A 24 27.50 19.16 -1.70
CA PRO A 24 26.23 18.47 -1.46
C PRO A 24 26.30 16.94 -1.28
N ALA A 25 27.35 16.31 -1.79
CA ALA A 25 27.62 14.87 -1.66
C ALA A 25 28.56 14.51 -0.49
N ASP A 26 28.87 15.47 0.40
CA ASP A 26 29.73 15.25 1.57
C ASP A 26 28.93 14.54 2.68
N GLU A 27 29.54 13.57 3.37
CA GLU A 27 28.93 12.81 4.48
C GLU A 27 28.30 13.71 5.55
N ARG A 28 28.90 14.88 5.79
CA ARG A 28 28.38 15.87 6.76
C ARG A 28 26.95 16.31 6.47
N VAL A 29 26.52 16.29 5.22
CA VAL A 29 25.14 16.64 4.83
C VAL A 29 24.17 15.56 5.32
N ALA A 30 24.50 14.28 5.13
CA ALA A 30 23.68 13.17 5.61
C ALA A 30 23.61 13.14 7.15
N LEU A 31 24.75 13.31 7.82
CA LEU A 31 24.79 13.38 9.29
C LEU A 31 23.95 14.54 9.83
N ARG A 32 23.93 15.68 9.14
CA ARG A 32 23.09 16.82 9.52
C ARG A 32 21.60 16.53 9.36
N LEU A 33 21.22 15.87 8.26
CA LEU A 33 19.84 15.46 8.04
C LEU A 33 19.39 14.43 9.11
N ASP A 34 20.25 13.49 9.49
CA ASP A 34 20.00 12.56 10.61
C ASP A 34 19.91 13.29 11.96
N GLU A 35 20.66 14.37 12.17
CA GLU A 35 20.60 15.18 13.39
C GLU A 35 19.27 15.91 13.56
N GLU A 36 18.73 16.42 12.45
CA GLU A 36 17.51 17.21 12.38
C GLU A 36 16.25 16.35 12.19
N ASP A 37 16.39 15.06 11.91
CA ASP A 37 15.27 14.11 11.83
C ASP A 37 14.62 13.86 13.21
N GLU A 38 13.43 14.44 13.40
CA GLU A 38 12.61 14.26 14.61
C GLU A 38 12.17 12.79 14.80
N LEU A 39 12.13 11.99 13.73
CA LEU A 39 11.73 10.59 13.74
C LEU A 39 12.90 9.62 13.95
N ARG A 40 14.15 10.09 14.01
CA ARG A 40 15.35 9.24 14.13
C ARG A 40 15.26 8.19 15.23
N HIS A 41 14.64 8.54 16.36
CA HIS A 41 14.51 7.66 17.52
C HIS A 41 13.66 6.41 17.22
N PHE A 42 12.76 6.44 16.23
CA PHE A 42 11.96 5.27 15.83
C PHE A 42 12.83 4.13 15.29
N ARG A 43 14.02 4.42 14.76
CA ARG A 43 14.98 3.40 14.33
C ARG A 43 15.30 2.40 15.44
N GLU A 44 15.29 2.84 16.70
CA GLU A 44 15.55 1.99 17.86
C GLU A 44 14.40 1.04 18.19
N HIS A 45 13.23 1.18 17.55
CA HIS A 45 12.10 0.27 17.75
C HIS A 45 12.12 -0.95 16.83
N PHE A 46 13.11 -1.09 15.95
CA PHE A 46 13.20 -2.19 14.98
C PHE A 46 14.44 -3.06 15.19
N TYR A 47 14.33 -4.34 14.87
CA TYR A 47 15.48 -5.22 14.72
C TYR A 47 16.09 -5.02 13.33
N ILE A 48 17.22 -4.31 13.26
CA ILE A 48 17.98 -4.12 12.03
C ILE A 48 19.01 -5.25 11.91
N PRO A 49 19.04 -6.02 10.79
CA PRO A 49 20.03 -7.09 10.60
C PRO A 49 21.46 -6.57 10.69
N LYS A 50 22.38 -7.42 11.18
CA LYS A 50 23.82 -7.14 11.13
C LYS A 50 24.41 -7.64 9.84
N MET A 51 25.44 -6.97 9.33
CA MET A 51 26.12 -7.35 8.09
C MET A 51 26.55 -8.81 8.14
N GLN A 52 27.12 -9.27 9.26
CA GLN A 52 27.58 -10.64 9.43
C GLN A 52 26.52 -11.75 9.36
N ASP A 53 25.25 -11.41 9.54
CA ASP A 53 24.14 -12.37 9.54
C ASP A 53 23.45 -12.47 8.16
N LEU A 54 23.85 -11.64 7.18
CA LEU A 54 23.25 -11.62 5.85
C LEU A 54 23.81 -12.74 4.96
N PRO A 55 22.98 -13.62 4.36
CA PRO A 55 23.46 -14.77 3.60
C PRO A 55 24.39 -14.48 2.40
N PRO A 56 24.17 -13.45 1.56
CA PRO A 56 24.98 -13.25 0.36
C PRO A 56 26.23 -12.39 0.59
N ILE A 57 26.55 -12.03 1.84
CA ILE A 57 27.59 -11.03 2.11
C ILE A 57 29.00 -11.63 2.02
N ASP A 58 29.93 -10.86 1.45
CA ASP A 58 31.36 -11.13 1.58
C ASP A 58 31.89 -10.36 2.79
N LEU A 59 32.21 -11.07 3.87
CA LEU A 59 32.71 -10.49 5.11
C LEU A 59 34.07 -9.79 4.97
N SER A 60 34.82 -10.05 3.89
CA SER A 60 36.08 -9.34 3.64
C SER A 60 35.87 -7.91 3.15
N LEU A 61 34.67 -7.57 2.70
CA LEU A 61 34.33 -6.27 2.12
C LEU A 61 33.57 -5.35 3.09
N VAL A 62 33.23 -5.84 4.29
CA VAL A 62 32.29 -5.16 5.20
C VAL A 62 32.74 -5.21 6.65
N ASN A 63 32.31 -4.25 7.45
CA ASN A 63 32.47 -4.29 8.90
C ASN A 63 31.36 -5.19 9.50
N LYS A 64 31.76 -6.32 10.06
CA LYS A 64 30.85 -7.40 10.50
C LYS A 64 29.72 -6.96 11.46
N ASP A 65 30.03 -6.04 12.38
CA ASP A 65 29.15 -5.63 13.48
C ASP A 65 28.22 -4.45 13.10
N GLU A 66 28.41 -3.87 11.91
CA GLU A 66 27.57 -2.80 11.40
C GLU A 66 26.17 -3.30 11.05
N ASN A 67 25.22 -2.38 11.09
CA ASN A 67 23.87 -2.64 10.62
C ASN A 67 23.87 -2.77 9.09
N ALA A 68 22.97 -3.60 8.58
CA ALA A 68 22.66 -3.65 7.17
C ALA A 68 22.04 -2.33 6.68
N ILE A 69 22.39 -1.94 5.46
CA ILE A 69 21.63 -0.93 4.70
C ILE A 69 20.43 -1.65 4.09
N TYR A 70 19.33 -1.68 4.83
CA TYR A 70 18.15 -2.47 4.49
C TYR A 70 17.13 -1.65 3.67
N PHE A 71 17.27 -1.67 2.34
CA PHE A 71 16.35 -1.00 1.39
C PHE A 71 15.32 -1.96 0.78
N MET A 72 14.82 -2.92 1.57
CA MET A 72 13.80 -3.89 1.16
C MET A 72 12.54 -3.84 2.05
N GLY A 73 12.36 -2.75 2.80
CA GLY A 73 11.23 -2.54 3.71
C GLY A 73 9.86 -2.48 3.00
N ASN A 74 9.85 -2.12 1.72
CA ASN A 74 8.66 -2.13 0.87
C ASN A 74 8.16 -3.55 0.54
N SER A 75 9.03 -4.56 0.57
CA SER A 75 8.63 -5.96 0.36
C SER A 75 8.43 -6.70 1.68
N LEU A 76 9.34 -6.52 2.64
CA LEU A 76 9.23 -7.09 3.97
C LEU A 76 9.74 -6.07 4.98
N GLY A 77 8.82 -5.48 5.75
CA GLY A 77 9.16 -4.55 6.81
C GLY A 77 10.05 -5.20 7.89
N LEU A 78 10.96 -4.41 8.46
CA LEU A 78 11.73 -4.86 9.61
C LEU A 78 10.81 -5.17 10.78
N GLN A 79 11.18 -6.18 11.58
CA GLN A 79 10.38 -6.58 12.74
C GLN A 79 10.46 -5.51 13.85
N PRO A 80 9.33 -4.95 14.31
CA PRO A 80 9.31 -4.14 15.52
C PRO A 80 9.71 -4.98 16.75
N LYS A 81 10.53 -4.41 17.64
CA LYS A 81 11.06 -5.11 18.83
C LYS A 81 9.99 -5.66 19.75
N MET A 82 8.82 -5.00 19.75
CA MET A 82 7.66 -5.37 20.55
C MET A 82 6.90 -6.60 20.00
N VAL A 83 7.13 -7.03 18.76
CA VAL A 83 6.38 -8.15 18.15
C VAL A 83 6.49 -9.43 18.97
N LYS A 84 7.58 -9.67 19.70
CA LYS A 84 7.68 -10.84 20.58
C LYS A 84 6.71 -10.76 21.77
N THR A 85 6.59 -9.58 22.38
CA THR A 85 5.81 -9.38 23.60
C THR A 85 4.31 -9.56 23.38
N TYR A 86 3.77 -9.11 22.25
CA TYR A 86 2.31 -9.06 22.04
C TYR A 86 1.68 -10.46 21.89
N PRO A 87 2.23 -11.39 21.09
CA PRO A 87 1.80 -12.79 21.08
C PRO A 87 2.04 -13.49 22.42
N GLU A 88 3.14 -13.20 23.13
CA GLU A 88 3.39 -13.78 24.46
C GLU A 88 2.27 -13.40 25.44
N GLU A 89 1.76 -12.16 25.43
CA GLU A 89 0.59 -11.76 26.24
C GLU A 89 -0.63 -12.65 25.96
N GLU A 90 -0.91 -12.95 24.69
CA GLU A 90 -2.08 -13.74 24.28
C GLU A 90 -1.88 -15.25 24.55
N LEU A 91 -0.67 -15.77 24.36
CA LEU A 91 -0.31 -17.15 24.72
C LEU A 91 -0.40 -17.36 26.22
N ASP A 92 0.06 -16.40 27.03
CA ASP A 92 -0.08 -16.42 28.48
C ASP A 92 -1.55 -16.38 28.91
N LYS A 93 -2.35 -15.53 28.28
CA LYS A 93 -3.80 -15.45 28.54
C LYS A 93 -4.46 -16.79 28.23
N TRP A 94 -4.11 -17.41 27.11
CA TRP A 94 -4.63 -18.71 26.73
C TRP A 94 -4.24 -19.80 27.74
N ALA A 95 -2.97 -19.86 28.13
CA ALA A 95 -2.48 -20.83 29.10
C ALA A 95 -3.15 -20.69 30.47
N LYS A 96 -3.43 -19.44 30.91
CA LYS A 96 -4.03 -19.16 32.22
C LYS A 96 -5.55 -19.32 32.24
N MET A 97 -6.22 -18.97 31.15
CA MET A 97 -7.68 -18.76 31.14
C MET A 97 -8.45 -19.66 30.18
N GLY A 98 -7.78 -20.40 29.29
CA GLY A 98 -8.45 -21.24 28.30
C GLY A 98 -9.50 -20.45 27.51
N GLY A 99 -10.71 -21.01 27.38
CA GLY A 99 -11.81 -20.38 26.65
C GLY A 99 -12.28 -19.03 27.20
N TYR A 100 -12.02 -18.70 28.47
CA TYR A 100 -12.40 -17.39 29.02
C TYR A 100 -11.68 -16.23 28.31
N GLY A 101 -10.54 -16.47 27.67
CA GLY A 101 -9.81 -15.47 26.88
C GLY A 101 -10.59 -14.91 25.68
N HIS A 102 -11.70 -15.53 25.29
CA HIS A 102 -12.59 -15.02 24.24
C HIS A 102 -13.21 -13.66 24.60
N GLU A 103 -13.53 -13.42 25.87
CA GLU A 103 -14.34 -12.28 26.32
C GLU A 103 -13.55 -11.28 27.19
N VAL A 104 -12.34 -11.64 27.64
CA VAL A 104 -11.57 -10.82 28.61
C VAL A 104 -10.14 -10.48 28.16
N GLY A 105 -9.54 -9.51 28.84
CA GLY A 105 -8.17 -9.07 28.65
C GLY A 105 -8.06 -7.80 27.80
N LYS A 106 -6.83 -7.40 27.47
CA LYS A 106 -6.56 -6.23 26.62
C LYS A 106 -7.14 -6.40 25.21
N ARG A 107 -7.13 -7.63 24.69
CA ARG A 107 -7.59 -8.01 23.35
C ARG A 107 -8.50 -9.25 23.44
N PRO A 108 -9.77 -9.12 23.86
CA PRO A 108 -10.71 -10.24 23.84
C PRO A 108 -10.74 -10.89 22.45
N TRP A 109 -10.62 -12.21 22.35
CA TRP A 109 -10.40 -12.83 21.03
C TRP A 109 -11.59 -12.72 20.08
N ILE A 110 -12.81 -12.53 20.60
CA ILE A 110 -14.00 -12.33 19.76
C ILE A 110 -13.93 -11.00 18.99
N THR A 111 -13.38 -9.95 19.61
CA THR A 111 -13.31 -8.59 19.07
C THR A 111 -11.86 -8.14 18.87
N GLY A 112 -10.94 -9.09 18.71
CA GLY A 112 -9.50 -8.82 18.71
C GLY A 112 -9.08 -7.87 17.60
N ASP A 113 -9.68 -8.01 16.43
CA ASP A 113 -9.57 -7.11 15.28
C ASP A 113 -10.12 -5.71 15.59
N GLU A 114 -11.32 -5.63 16.16
CA GLU A 114 -11.96 -4.36 16.53
C GLU A 114 -11.17 -3.60 17.60
N THR A 115 -10.46 -4.29 18.49
CA THR A 115 -9.67 -3.61 19.55
C THR A 115 -8.51 -2.76 19.02
N ILE A 116 -8.04 -3.03 17.80
CA ILE A 116 -6.90 -2.33 17.20
C ILE A 116 -7.27 -1.57 15.92
N VAL A 117 -8.50 -1.72 15.41
CA VAL A 117 -8.93 -1.10 14.15
C VAL A 117 -8.82 0.43 14.17
N GLY A 118 -9.10 1.06 15.32
CA GLY A 118 -8.98 2.51 15.48
C GLY A 118 -7.56 3.05 15.25
N LEU A 119 -6.53 2.22 15.38
CA LEU A 119 -5.13 2.60 15.07
C LEU A 119 -4.88 2.76 13.57
N MET A 120 -5.79 2.27 12.72
CA MET A 120 -5.69 2.39 11.26
C MET A 120 -6.40 3.63 10.71
N ASN A 121 -7.25 4.30 11.49
CA ASN A 121 -8.07 5.42 11.01
C ASN A 121 -7.22 6.52 10.35
N ASP A 122 -6.15 6.95 11.00
CA ASP A 122 -5.27 8.01 10.48
C ASP A 122 -4.35 7.51 9.34
N ILE A 123 -4.13 6.19 9.23
CA ILE A 123 -3.29 5.58 8.20
C ILE A 123 -4.05 5.50 6.87
N VAL A 124 -5.30 5.05 6.90
CA VAL A 124 -6.12 4.89 5.68
C VAL A 124 -7.13 6.01 5.46
N GLY A 125 -7.30 6.90 6.43
CA GLY A 125 -8.23 8.03 6.37
C GLY A 125 -9.71 7.63 6.39
N ALA A 126 -10.07 6.55 7.10
CA ALA A 126 -11.42 6.00 7.15
C ALA A 126 -11.89 5.80 8.60
N ASN A 127 -13.20 5.69 8.80
CA ASN A 127 -13.79 5.40 10.11
C ASN A 127 -13.63 3.91 10.47
N GLU A 128 -13.65 3.57 11.76
CA GLU A 128 -13.54 2.18 12.24
C GLU A 128 -14.55 1.23 11.58
N LYS A 129 -15.76 1.72 11.28
CA LYS A 129 -16.83 0.92 10.63
C LYS A 129 -16.57 0.63 9.15
N GLU A 130 -15.61 1.32 8.53
CA GLU A 130 -15.24 1.18 7.12
C GLU A 130 -13.98 0.31 6.95
N ILE A 131 -13.41 -0.18 8.05
CA ILE A 131 -12.14 -0.93 8.08
C ILE A 131 -12.38 -2.32 8.65
N GLY A 132 -11.91 -3.35 7.94
CA GLY A 132 -11.86 -4.74 8.43
C GLY A 132 -10.44 -5.29 8.43
N LEU A 133 -9.93 -5.69 9.60
CA LEU A 133 -8.60 -6.29 9.76
C LEU A 133 -8.70 -7.82 9.75
N MET A 134 -8.62 -8.42 8.55
CA MET A 134 -8.88 -9.85 8.38
C MET A 134 -8.05 -10.50 7.27
N ASN A 135 -7.91 -11.84 7.33
CA ASN A 135 -7.36 -12.72 6.30
C ASN A 135 -5.99 -12.26 5.73
N GLY A 136 -5.73 -12.59 4.46
CA GLY A 136 -4.64 -12.04 3.65
C GLY A 136 -5.19 -11.15 2.52
N LEU A 137 -4.32 -10.31 1.96
CA LEU A 137 -4.67 -9.29 0.97
C LEU A 137 -5.51 -9.84 -0.20
N THR A 138 -5.03 -10.87 -0.90
CA THR A 138 -5.73 -11.43 -2.07
C THR A 138 -7.05 -12.09 -1.70
N VAL A 139 -7.17 -12.67 -0.50
CA VAL A 139 -8.45 -13.21 -0.01
C VAL A 139 -9.48 -12.09 0.14
N ASN A 140 -9.09 -10.98 0.77
CA ASN A 140 -9.98 -9.82 0.93
C ASN A 140 -10.38 -9.22 -0.41
N LEU A 141 -9.45 -9.16 -1.37
CA LEU A 141 -9.75 -8.74 -2.73
C LEU A 141 -10.83 -9.64 -3.39
N HIS A 142 -10.74 -10.95 -3.24
CA HIS A 142 -11.80 -11.85 -3.72
C HIS A 142 -13.15 -11.57 -3.07
N LEU A 143 -13.18 -11.38 -1.75
CA LEU A 143 -14.43 -11.06 -1.02
C LEU A 143 -15.06 -9.79 -1.55
N LEU A 144 -14.25 -8.74 -1.75
CA LEU A 144 -14.72 -7.47 -2.31
C LEU A 144 -15.20 -7.65 -3.76
N LEU A 145 -14.45 -8.33 -4.62
CA LEU A 145 -14.85 -8.55 -6.02
C LEU A 145 -16.14 -9.37 -6.13
N LEU A 146 -16.37 -10.37 -5.27
CA LEU A 146 -17.64 -11.11 -5.24
C LEU A 146 -18.86 -10.20 -4.95
N SER A 147 -18.68 -9.16 -4.15
CA SER A 147 -19.73 -8.20 -3.80
C SER A 147 -19.88 -7.07 -4.82
N PHE A 148 -18.78 -6.62 -5.42
CA PHE A 148 -18.72 -5.40 -6.23
C PHE A 148 -18.73 -5.65 -7.74
N PHE A 149 -18.15 -6.76 -8.21
CA PHE A 149 -18.14 -7.11 -9.63
C PHE A 149 -19.43 -7.87 -10.01
N LYS A 150 -20.43 -7.12 -10.50
CA LYS A 150 -21.71 -7.67 -10.97
C LYS A 150 -21.86 -7.46 -12.48
N PRO A 151 -21.19 -8.27 -13.31
CA PRO A 151 -21.18 -8.05 -14.75
C PRO A 151 -22.57 -8.19 -15.37
N THR A 152 -22.82 -7.38 -16.40
CA THR A 152 -24.03 -7.40 -17.23
C THR A 152 -23.63 -7.45 -18.71
N PRO A 153 -24.55 -7.76 -19.65
CA PRO A 153 -24.21 -7.79 -21.08
C PRO A 153 -23.62 -6.48 -21.62
N LYS A 154 -23.91 -5.33 -20.98
CA LYS A 154 -23.38 -4.02 -21.40
C LYS A 154 -22.13 -3.59 -20.65
N ARG A 155 -21.98 -4.02 -19.39
CA ARG A 155 -20.95 -3.57 -18.45
C ARG A 155 -20.38 -4.75 -17.70
N TYR A 156 -19.25 -5.26 -18.15
CA TYR A 156 -18.66 -6.53 -17.67
C TYR A 156 -17.13 -6.52 -17.59
N LYS A 157 -16.46 -5.47 -18.05
CA LYS A 157 -14.99 -5.43 -18.03
C LYS A 157 -14.46 -5.06 -16.64
N ILE A 158 -13.27 -5.54 -16.32
CA ILE A 158 -12.45 -5.05 -15.21
C ILE A 158 -11.25 -4.32 -15.82
N LEU A 159 -11.06 -3.05 -15.42
CA LEU A 159 -9.94 -2.22 -15.87
C LEU A 159 -8.79 -2.30 -14.84
N LEU A 160 -7.57 -2.58 -15.32
CA LEU A 160 -6.35 -2.64 -14.51
C LEU A 160 -5.12 -2.15 -15.29
N GLU A 161 -4.01 -1.93 -14.59
CA GLU A 161 -2.71 -1.62 -15.17
C GLU A 161 -1.96 -2.85 -15.72
N ALA A 162 -1.13 -2.65 -16.73
CA ALA A 162 -0.26 -3.69 -17.27
C ALA A 162 0.81 -4.07 -16.27
N LYS A 163 1.12 -5.37 -16.21
CA LYS A 163 2.07 -5.95 -15.25
C LYS A 163 1.70 -5.64 -13.80
N ALA A 164 0.41 -5.53 -13.49
CA ALA A 164 -0.09 -5.54 -12.12
C ALA A 164 0.51 -6.72 -11.32
N PHE A 165 0.50 -6.59 -9.99
CA PHE A 165 1.06 -7.62 -9.12
C PHE A 165 0.43 -9.00 -9.43
N PRO A 166 1.21 -10.09 -9.50
CA PRO A 166 0.71 -11.35 -10.04
C PRO A 166 -0.55 -11.89 -9.35
N SER A 167 -0.66 -11.74 -8.02
CA SER A 167 -1.85 -12.21 -7.31
C SER A 167 -3.12 -11.45 -7.70
N ASP A 168 -3.02 -10.16 -7.96
CA ASP A 168 -4.14 -9.29 -8.34
C ASP A 168 -4.59 -9.64 -9.77
N HIS A 169 -3.63 -9.89 -10.67
CA HIS A 169 -3.89 -10.39 -12.01
C HIS A 169 -4.69 -11.70 -11.97
N TYR A 170 -4.22 -12.69 -11.21
CA TYR A 170 -4.90 -13.98 -11.08
C TYR A 170 -6.25 -13.88 -10.36
N ALA A 171 -6.40 -12.97 -9.40
CA ALA A 171 -7.67 -12.72 -8.74
C ALA A 171 -8.71 -12.18 -9.73
N ILE A 172 -8.34 -11.19 -10.55
CA ILE A 172 -9.21 -10.66 -11.61
C ILE A 172 -9.56 -11.75 -12.63
N GLU A 173 -8.56 -12.48 -13.12
CA GLU A 173 -8.76 -13.52 -14.14
C GLU A 173 -9.74 -14.60 -13.65
N SER A 174 -9.56 -15.09 -12.42
CA SER A 174 -10.45 -16.10 -11.84
C SER A 174 -11.86 -15.57 -11.54
N GLN A 175 -12.01 -14.28 -11.20
CA GLN A 175 -13.35 -13.65 -11.07
C GLN A 175 -14.06 -13.57 -12.42
N LEU A 176 -13.35 -13.20 -13.49
CA LEU A 176 -13.91 -13.22 -14.85
C LEU A 176 -14.35 -14.64 -15.26
N GLN A 177 -13.52 -15.64 -14.99
CA GLN A 177 -13.83 -17.06 -15.24
C GLN A 177 -15.04 -17.54 -14.44
N LEU A 178 -15.18 -17.12 -13.18
CA LEU A 178 -16.33 -17.44 -12.32
C LEU A 178 -17.66 -17.00 -12.95
N HIS A 179 -17.64 -15.89 -13.69
CA HIS A 179 -18.80 -15.38 -14.42
C HIS A 179 -18.91 -15.88 -15.87
N GLY A 180 -18.02 -16.79 -16.30
CA GLY A 180 -17.99 -17.33 -17.67
C GLY A 180 -17.62 -16.29 -18.74
N LEU A 181 -16.90 -15.23 -18.37
CA LEU A 181 -16.52 -14.16 -19.27
C LEU A 181 -15.20 -14.46 -20.01
N PRO A 182 -15.08 -14.16 -21.31
CA PRO A 182 -13.83 -14.30 -22.04
C PRO A 182 -12.79 -13.30 -21.52
N ILE A 183 -11.62 -13.79 -21.11
CA ILE A 183 -10.56 -12.98 -20.48
C ILE A 183 -10.08 -11.87 -21.42
N GLU A 184 -9.79 -12.19 -22.68
CA GLU A 184 -9.22 -11.23 -23.63
C GLU A 184 -10.14 -10.02 -23.89
N GLU A 185 -11.45 -10.19 -23.78
CA GLU A 185 -12.43 -9.12 -24.01
C GLU A 185 -12.83 -8.38 -22.72
N SER A 186 -12.69 -9.06 -21.56
CA SER A 186 -13.23 -8.59 -20.28
C SER A 186 -12.15 -8.05 -19.35
N MET A 187 -10.90 -8.48 -19.52
CA MET A 187 -9.75 -8.01 -18.74
C MET A 187 -9.06 -6.86 -19.46
N ARG A 188 -9.49 -5.63 -19.18
CA ARG A 188 -9.01 -4.44 -19.89
C ARG A 188 -7.73 -3.92 -19.26
N ILE A 189 -6.59 -4.18 -19.90
CA ILE A 189 -5.25 -3.83 -19.38
C ILE A 189 -4.71 -2.56 -20.04
N ILE A 190 -4.42 -1.50 -19.26
CA ILE A 190 -3.76 -0.27 -19.75
C ILE A 190 -2.25 -0.48 -19.78
N LYS A 191 -1.63 -0.28 -20.95
CA LYS A 191 -0.19 -0.43 -21.17
C LYS A 191 0.49 0.94 -21.28
N PRO A 192 1.75 1.06 -20.85
CA PRO A 192 2.52 2.27 -21.09
C PRO A 192 2.76 2.47 -22.60
N ARG A 193 3.10 3.70 -22.98
CA ARG A 193 3.47 4.03 -24.36
C ARG A 193 4.79 3.35 -24.72
N GLU A 194 5.07 3.23 -26.02
CA GLU A 194 6.34 2.67 -26.50
C GLU A 194 7.53 3.47 -25.94
N GLY A 195 8.47 2.77 -25.31
CA GLY A 195 9.63 3.38 -24.64
C GLY A 195 9.37 3.91 -23.22
N GLU A 196 8.16 3.72 -22.68
CA GLU A 196 7.79 4.10 -21.32
C GLU A 196 7.51 2.85 -20.46
N GLU A 197 7.75 2.94 -19.15
CA GLU A 197 7.39 1.89 -18.18
C GLU A 197 6.22 2.30 -17.28
N THR A 198 6.06 3.60 -17.04
CA THR A 198 4.97 4.18 -16.25
C THR A 198 3.79 4.60 -17.12
N LEU A 199 2.60 4.67 -16.53
CA LEU A 199 1.41 5.14 -17.22
C LEU A 199 1.25 6.64 -17.04
N ARG A 200 0.93 7.35 -18.13
CA ARG A 200 0.56 8.76 -17.99
C ARG A 200 -0.89 8.87 -17.55
N ILE A 201 -1.18 9.81 -16.66
CA ILE A 201 -2.54 9.97 -16.11
C ILE A 201 -3.55 10.29 -17.23
N GLU A 202 -3.16 11.10 -18.22
CA GLU A 202 -4.01 11.42 -19.36
C GLU A 202 -4.44 10.17 -20.16
N ASP A 203 -3.57 9.16 -20.27
CA ASP A 203 -3.88 7.92 -20.98
C ASP A 203 -4.87 7.06 -20.18
N ILE A 204 -4.72 7.03 -18.85
CA ILE A 204 -5.66 6.33 -17.96
C ILE A 204 -7.04 6.98 -18.06
N LEU A 205 -7.10 8.31 -17.96
CA LEU A 205 -8.35 9.06 -18.03
C LEU A 205 -9.02 8.94 -19.41
N GLU A 206 -8.25 8.93 -20.49
CA GLU A 206 -8.77 8.72 -21.84
C GLU A 206 -9.42 7.34 -22.01
N VAL A 207 -8.81 6.28 -21.46
CA VAL A 207 -9.40 4.93 -21.50
C VAL A 207 -10.71 4.88 -20.71
N ILE A 208 -10.74 5.47 -19.51
CA ILE A 208 -11.97 5.54 -18.70
C ILE A 208 -13.05 6.35 -19.45
N ASP A 209 -12.66 7.45 -20.11
CA ASP A 209 -13.61 8.26 -20.87
C ASP A 209 -14.24 7.48 -22.03
N LYS A 210 -13.42 6.76 -22.79
CA LYS A 210 -13.84 6.03 -24.00
C LYS A 210 -14.55 4.70 -23.71
N GLU A 211 -14.15 3.99 -22.66
CA GLU A 211 -14.59 2.60 -22.43
C GLU A 211 -15.42 2.42 -21.14
N GLY A 212 -15.54 3.48 -20.32
CA GLY A 212 -16.14 3.42 -18.97
C GLY A 212 -17.57 2.91 -18.89
N ASP A 213 -18.37 3.06 -19.93
CA ASP A 213 -19.74 2.51 -19.99
C ASP A 213 -19.76 0.97 -19.96
N SER A 214 -18.66 0.34 -20.42
CA SER A 214 -18.49 -1.13 -20.49
C SER A 214 -17.70 -1.73 -19.31
N ILE A 215 -17.10 -0.88 -18.47
CA ILE A 215 -16.24 -1.28 -17.35
C ILE A 215 -17.06 -1.35 -16.08
N ALA A 216 -17.21 -2.53 -15.49
CA ALA A 216 -17.94 -2.72 -14.23
C ALA A 216 -17.12 -2.29 -13.01
N VAL A 217 -15.83 -2.59 -13.00
CA VAL A 217 -14.91 -2.31 -11.90
C VAL A 217 -13.59 -1.77 -12.46
N ILE A 218 -13.06 -0.72 -11.82
CA ILE A 218 -11.68 -0.28 -12.01
C ILE A 218 -10.90 -0.76 -10.78
N LEU A 219 -9.93 -1.65 -11.00
CA LEU A 219 -9.03 -2.18 -9.99
C LEU A 219 -7.60 -1.78 -10.35
N PHE A 220 -7.08 -0.78 -9.65
CA PHE A 220 -5.71 -0.30 -9.79
C PHE A 220 -4.97 -0.45 -8.47
N SER A 221 -3.67 -0.70 -8.53
CA SER A 221 -2.78 -0.47 -7.38
C SER A 221 -2.75 1.02 -7.00
N GLY A 222 -2.49 1.33 -5.72
CA GLY A 222 -2.17 2.69 -5.30
C GLY A 222 -0.75 3.09 -5.72
N LEU A 223 0.21 2.23 -5.39
CA LEU A 223 1.61 2.30 -5.83
C LEU A 223 1.94 1.05 -6.65
N HIS A 224 2.48 1.22 -7.85
CA HIS A 224 2.87 0.08 -8.68
C HIS A 224 4.16 -0.57 -8.17
N PHE A 225 4.08 -1.84 -7.73
CA PHE A 225 5.16 -2.54 -7.01
C PHE A 225 6.53 -2.57 -7.72
N TYR A 226 6.53 -2.57 -9.06
CA TYR A 226 7.77 -2.64 -9.84
C TYR A 226 8.33 -1.27 -10.22
N THR A 227 7.47 -0.34 -10.61
CA THR A 227 7.91 0.96 -11.17
C THR A 227 7.99 2.05 -10.10
N GLY A 228 7.42 1.81 -8.91
CA GLY A 228 7.30 2.82 -7.86
C GLY A 228 6.36 3.96 -8.23
N GLN A 229 5.51 3.78 -9.25
CA GLN A 229 4.58 4.83 -9.67
C GLN A 229 3.42 4.94 -8.70
N LEU A 230 3.26 6.13 -8.10
CA LEU A 230 2.07 6.50 -7.33
C LEU A 230 0.98 6.99 -8.29
N PHE A 231 -0.13 6.26 -8.34
CA PHE A 231 -1.28 6.67 -9.15
C PHE A 231 -2.10 7.76 -8.45
N ASN A 232 -2.70 8.65 -9.24
CA ASN A 232 -3.58 9.69 -8.70
C ASN A 232 -4.96 9.08 -8.36
N ILE A 233 -5.05 8.46 -7.18
CA ILE A 233 -6.24 7.77 -6.67
C ILE A 233 -7.49 8.67 -6.79
N PRO A 234 -7.51 9.94 -6.32
CA PRO A 234 -8.71 10.77 -6.43
C PRO A 234 -9.15 11.05 -7.88
N ALA A 235 -8.21 11.25 -8.81
CA ALA A 235 -8.54 11.52 -10.20
C ALA A 235 -9.14 10.31 -10.90
N ILE A 236 -8.54 9.12 -10.70
CA ILE A 236 -9.01 7.86 -11.28
C ILE A 236 -10.40 7.50 -10.72
N THR A 237 -10.58 7.60 -9.40
CA THR A 237 -11.88 7.37 -8.75
C THR A 237 -12.97 8.28 -9.32
N LYS A 238 -12.71 9.59 -9.40
CA LYS A 238 -13.69 10.56 -9.94
C LYS A 238 -14.03 10.28 -11.41
N ALA A 239 -13.06 9.90 -12.22
CA ALA A 239 -13.28 9.57 -13.63
C ALA A 239 -14.13 8.29 -13.78
N GLY A 240 -13.86 7.27 -12.97
CA GLY A 240 -14.65 6.04 -12.94
C GLY A 240 -16.10 6.30 -12.53
N GLN A 241 -16.31 7.04 -11.44
CA GLN A 241 -17.64 7.37 -10.92
C GLN A 241 -18.46 8.20 -11.89
N ALA A 242 -17.81 9.04 -12.72
CA ALA A 242 -18.49 9.82 -13.75
C ALA A 242 -19.15 8.96 -14.84
N LYS A 243 -18.77 7.68 -14.96
CA LYS A 243 -19.30 6.71 -15.92
C LYS A 243 -20.31 5.73 -15.31
N ASP A 244 -20.62 5.86 -14.03
CA ASP A 244 -21.65 5.04 -13.38
C ASP A 244 -23.05 5.59 -13.73
N PRO A 245 -23.98 4.76 -14.26
CA PRO A 245 -25.35 5.18 -14.56
C PRO A 245 -26.22 5.45 -13.32
N LEU A 246 -25.76 5.12 -12.11
CA LEU A 246 -26.53 5.36 -10.89
C LEU A 246 -26.48 6.83 -10.45
N PRO A 247 -27.61 7.42 -9.99
CA PRO A 247 -27.66 8.81 -9.57
C PRO A 247 -26.77 9.05 -8.34
N LYS A 248 -25.99 10.14 -8.37
CA LYS A 248 -25.05 10.61 -7.32
C LYS A 248 -25.71 11.03 -5.99
N PHE A 249 -26.95 10.60 -5.72
CA PHE A 249 -27.77 11.04 -4.60
C PHE A 249 -27.82 9.99 -3.48
N SER A 250 -26.77 9.94 -2.66
CA SER A 250 -26.87 9.80 -1.20
C SER A 250 -25.45 9.85 -0.62
N ILE A 251 -25.27 10.66 0.42
CA ILE A 251 -24.02 10.76 1.20
C ILE A 251 -23.86 9.51 2.11
N GLU A 252 -24.71 8.50 1.92
CA GLU A 252 -24.78 7.26 2.70
C GLU A 252 -24.49 6.01 1.85
N ASN A 253 -24.21 6.14 0.54
CA ASN A 253 -23.87 5.01 -0.35
C ASN A 253 -22.58 5.27 -1.15
N GLU A 254 -21.42 5.25 -0.50
CA GLU A 254 -20.12 5.06 -1.18
C GLU A 254 -19.90 3.57 -1.62
N GLU A 255 -20.96 2.79 -1.75
CA GLU A 255 -20.92 1.35 -2.07
C GLU A 255 -20.97 1.01 -3.59
N PHE A 256 -20.44 1.88 -4.46
CA PHE A 256 -20.31 1.54 -5.89
C PHE A 256 -18.84 1.41 -6.31
N ALA A 257 -18.57 0.28 -6.96
CA ALA A 257 -17.29 -0.40 -7.10
C ALA A 257 -16.19 0.39 -7.85
N HIS A 258 -15.50 1.25 -7.13
CA HIS A 258 -14.14 1.67 -7.46
C HIS A 258 -13.23 1.16 -6.37
N LEU A 259 -12.87 -0.11 -6.45
CA LEU A 259 -11.92 -0.69 -5.51
C LEU A 259 -10.51 -0.28 -5.96
N LEU A 260 -10.11 0.93 -5.59
CA LEU A 260 -8.71 1.29 -5.56
C LEU A 260 -8.11 0.64 -4.32
N LEU A 261 -7.47 -0.50 -4.54
CA LEU A 261 -6.69 -1.14 -3.50
C LEU A 261 -5.45 -0.29 -3.28
N LEU A 262 -5.25 0.12 -2.03
CA LEU A 262 -3.90 0.30 -1.50
C LEU A 262 -3.29 -1.10 -1.33
N SER A 263 -3.18 -1.87 -2.42
CA SER A 263 -2.26 -2.98 -2.44
C SER A 263 -0.89 -2.33 -2.30
N ASP A 264 -0.23 -2.65 -1.20
CA ASP A 264 1.09 -2.12 -0.80
C ASP A 264 1.09 -0.85 0.08
N VAL A 265 0.31 -0.82 1.16
CA VAL A 265 0.49 0.18 2.26
C VAL A 265 1.93 0.14 2.82
N SER A 266 2.65 -0.97 2.69
CA SER A 266 4.07 -1.09 3.04
C SER A 266 5.01 -0.18 2.25
N SER A 267 4.61 0.26 1.05
CA SER A 267 5.43 1.12 0.20
C SER A 267 5.02 2.60 0.20
N VAL A 268 3.88 2.94 0.83
CA VAL A 268 3.38 4.32 0.95
C VAL A 268 3.96 5.04 2.19
N PHE A 269 4.45 4.30 3.19
CA PHE A 269 4.85 4.85 4.50
C PHE A 269 6.32 4.58 4.90
N ASN A 270 7.20 4.30 3.94
CA ASN A 270 8.66 4.27 4.17
C ASN A 270 9.35 5.47 3.52
#